data_AF-A0A3D2EZ37-F1
#
_entry.id   AF-A0A3D2EZ37-F1
#
_cell.length_a   1.000
_cell.length_b   1.000
_cell.length_c   1.000
_cell.angle_alpha   90.00
_cell.angle_beta   90.00
_cell.angle_gamma   90.00
#
_symmetry.space_group_name_H-M   'P 1'
#
loop_
_entity.id
_entity.type
_entity.pdbx_description
1 polymer ?
#
loop_
_entity_poly.entity_id
_entity_poly.type
_entity_poly.pdbx_seq_one_letter_code
_entity_poly.pdbx_strand_id
1 'polypeptide(L)'
;MQTYKFPPLRSLLPLTFGLLILITIPASARTDCDTVKEEDGRDAYEICKAKEEEDEVKDDIKDFEKEMEDERERIEDFYQDLLDRIEDKKKRTDRDLERKEDDEDNEYDDMREDDADKDELSLQKLKLKEVQNERRAAKKYFDTWIKIIKSREKYEDSLIDLKEVEYEYEKRGGDTDTIKWY
;
A
#
# COMPACT_ATOMS: atom_id res chain seq x y z
N MET A 1 -23.35 69.55 14.41
CA MET A 1 -24.25 70.65 14.83
C MET A 1 -25.44 70.68 13.89
N GLN A 2 -26.54 69.99 14.24
CA GLN A 2 -27.89 70.21 13.69
C GLN A 2 -28.93 69.42 14.52
N THR A 3 -29.72 70.20 15.26
CA THR A 3 -31.11 70.09 15.72
C THR A 3 -31.82 68.75 16.01
N TYR A 4 -32.22 68.67 17.29
CA TYR A 4 -33.32 67.95 17.96
C TYR A 4 -34.52 67.43 17.16
N LYS A 5 -35.05 66.28 17.60
CA LYS A 5 -36.49 66.05 17.85
C LYS A 5 -36.68 65.05 19.02
N PHE A 6 -37.54 65.43 19.97
CA PHE A 6 -37.91 64.74 21.22
C PHE A 6 -39.27 63.97 21.02
N PRO A 7 -39.78 63.18 22.01
CA PRO A 7 -40.38 61.85 21.86
C PRO A 7 -41.94 61.87 21.90
N PRO A 8 -42.67 60.73 22.09
CA PRO A 8 -42.95 60.30 23.48
C PRO A 8 -43.19 58.79 23.73
N LEU A 9 -42.73 58.37 24.92
CA LEU A 9 -43.40 57.59 25.97
C LEU A 9 -44.45 56.51 25.64
N ARG A 10 -44.19 55.34 26.25
CA ARG A 10 -45.08 54.34 26.91
C ARG A 10 -44.62 52.96 26.44
N SER A 11 -44.28 51.99 27.27
CA SER A 11 -44.84 51.64 28.57
C SER A 11 -43.86 50.74 29.35
N LEU A 12 -43.79 50.96 30.67
CA LEU A 12 -43.81 49.94 31.72
C LEU A 12 -43.19 48.57 31.38
N LEU A 13 -41.94 48.38 31.80
CA LEU A 13 -41.49 47.13 32.42
C LEU A 13 -42.41 46.81 33.64
N PRO A 14 -42.54 45.55 34.12
CA PRO A 14 -41.39 44.67 34.24
C PRO A 14 -41.61 43.14 34.19
N LEU A 15 -40.46 42.45 34.23
CA LEU A 15 -40.22 41.17 34.90
C LEU A 15 -40.84 39.91 34.26
N THR A 16 -40.01 39.08 33.65
CA THR A 16 -39.55 37.82 34.29
C THR A 16 -38.49 37.08 33.46
N PHE A 17 -37.39 36.77 34.15
CA PHE A 17 -36.57 35.55 34.06
C PHE A 17 -36.50 34.77 32.73
N GLY A 18 -35.31 34.80 32.13
CA GLY A 18 -34.50 33.60 31.98
C GLY A 18 -34.90 32.57 30.92
N LEU A 19 -34.07 32.45 29.88
CA LEU A 19 -33.43 31.17 29.54
C LEU A 19 -32.27 31.42 28.57
N LEU A 20 -31.05 31.15 29.04
CA LEU A 20 -29.89 30.88 28.21
C LEU A 20 -30.20 29.60 27.41
N ILE A 21 -30.56 29.73 26.14
CA ILE A 21 -30.56 28.58 25.23
C ILE A 21 -29.10 28.33 24.86
N LEU A 22 -28.46 27.49 25.68
CA LEU A 22 -27.35 26.65 25.25
C LEU A 22 -27.86 25.84 24.06
N ILE A 23 -27.48 26.25 22.85
CA ILE A 23 -27.53 25.38 21.68
C ILE A 23 -26.39 24.38 21.88
N THR A 24 -26.62 23.40 22.75
CA THR A 24 -25.94 22.12 22.68
C THR A 24 -26.32 21.55 21.32
N ILE A 25 -25.37 21.59 20.39
CA ILE A 25 -25.38 20.69 19.23
C ILE A 25 -25.48 19.29 19.85
N PRO A 26 -26.62 18.59 19.74
CA PRO A 26 -26.66 17.26 20.29
C PRO A 26 -25.68 16.43 19.47
N ALA A 27 -24.73 15.80 20.15
CA ALA A 27 -24.11 14.59 19.65
C ALA A 27 -25.25 13.73 19.10
N SER A 28 -25.20 13.40 17.81
CA SER A 28 -26.23 12.66 17.10
C SER A 28 -26.50 11.35 17.83
N ALA A 29 -27.50 11.34 18.70
CA ALA A 29 -28.11 10.11 19.18
C ALA A 29 -28.67 9.44 17.94
N ARG A 30 -28.17 8.25 17.59
CA ARG A 30 -28.83 7.38 16.61
C ARG A 30 -30.27 7.22 17.10
N THR A 31 -31.22 7.83 16.42
CA THR A 31 -32.64 7.65 16.72
C THR A 31 -32.95 6.19 16.38
N ASP A 32 -33.36 5.41 17.38
CA ASP A 32 -33.75 4.02 17.17
C ASP A 32 -34.84 3.97 16.09
N CYS A 33 -34.67 3.12 15.07
CA CYS A 33 -35.65 3.01 13.99
C CYS A 33 -37.04 2.66 14.51
N ASP A 34 -37.16 1.94 15.63
CA ASP A 34 -38.46 1.69 16.26
C ASP A 34 -39.15 2.97 16.74
N THR A 35 -38.40 4.01 17.11
CA THR A 35 -38.96 5.34 17.42
C THR A 35 -39.40 6.07 16.14
N VAL A 36 -38.65 5.95 15.05
CA VAL A 36 -39.02 6.52 13.73
C VAL A 36 -40.33 5.90 13.21
N LYS A 37 -40.57 4.62 13.50
CA LYS A 37 -41.82 3.94 13.16
C LYS A 37 -43.03 4.52 13.86
N GLU A 38 -42.88 4.88 15.14
CA GLU A 38 -43.94 5.44 15.95
C GLU A 38 -44.25 6.90 15.56
N GLU A 39 -43.23 7.67 15.20
CA GLU A 39 -43.36 9.10 14.88
C GLU A 39 -43.72 9.36 13.41
N ASP A 40 -43.03 8.72 12.47
CA ASP A 40 -43.06 9.03 11.03
C ASP A 40 -43.71 7.91 10.19
N GLY A 41 -44.06 6.79 10.81
CA GLY A 41 -44.79 5.69 10.18
C GLY A 41 -43.90 4.64 9.48
N ARG A 42 -44.56 3.70 8.78
CA ARG A 42 -43.90 2.49 8.23
C ARG A 42 -42.83 2.81 7.18
N ASP A 43 -43.10 3.73 6.26
CA ASP A 43 -42.16 4.01 5.16
C ASP A 43 -40.85 4.62 5.69
N ALA A 44 -40.94 5.49 6.71
CA ALA A 44 -39.78 6.07 7.38
C ALA A 44 -38.98 5.01 8.16
N TYR A 45 -39.66 4.04 8.78
CA TYR A 45 -39.03 2.89 9.43
C TYR A 45 -38.21 2.03 8.45
N GLU A 46 -38.79 1.66 7.30
CA GLU A 46 -38.09 0.85 6.29
C GLU A 46 -36.85 1.58 5.75
N ILE A 47 -36.93 2.91 5.54
CA ILE A 47 -35.78 3.74 5.15
C ILE A 47 -34.72 3.77 6.27
N CYS A 48 -35.15 3.88 7.53
CA CYS A 48 -34.23 3.86 8.67
C CYS A 48 -33.48 2.53 8.75
N LYS A 49 -34.19 1.40 8.61
CA LYS A 49 -33.59 0.07 8.59
C LYS A 49 -32.62 -0.13 7.44
N ALA A 50 -32.98 0.29 6.23
CA ALA A 50 -32.08 0.23 5.08
C ALA A 50 -30.78 1.03 5.31
N LYS A 51 -30.85 2.16 6.04
CA LYS A 51 -29.65 2.94 6.40
C LYS A 51 -28.81 2.27 7.49
N GLU A 52 -29.43 1.67 8.50
CA GLU A 52 -28.71 0.89 9.51
C GLU A 52 -27.96 -0.27 8.84
N GLU A 53 -28.61 -1.02 7.94
CA GLU A 53 -27.97 -2.09 7.16
C GLU A 53 -26.83 -1.56 6.28
N GLU A 54 -27.02 -0.40 5.62
CA GLU A 54 -25.96 0.24 4.81
C GLU A 54 -24.76 0.68 5.66
N ASP A 55 -25.00 1.21 6.87
CA ASP A 55 -23.95 1.58 7.83
C ASP A 55 -23.16 0.34 8.30
N GLU A 56 -23.85 -0.75 8.64
CA GLU A 56 -23.20 -2.02 9.00
C GLU A 56 -22.32 -2.56 7.87
N VAL A 57 -22.83 -2.53 6.62
CA VAL A 57 -22.06 -2.94 5.44
C VAL A 57 -20.81 -2.07 5.26
N LYS A 58 -20.89 -0.75 5.49
CA LYS A 58 -19.72 0.15 5.40
C LYS A 58 -18.69 -0.15 6.47
N ASP A 59 -19.13 -0.40 7.70
CA ASP A 59 -18.23 -0.74 8.81
C ASP A 59 -17.50 -2.07 8.50
N ASP A 60 -18.22 -3.08 8.01
CA ASP A 60 -17.66 -4.37 7.58
C ASP A 60 -16.63 -4.24 6.45
N ILE A 61 -16.90 -3.39 5.45
CA ILE A 61 -15.97 -3.11 4.33
C ILE A 61 -14.71 -2.45 4.87
N LYS A 62 -14.87 -1.44 5.72
CA LYS A 62 -13.74 -0.69 6.27
C LYS A 62 -12.83 -1.54 7.16
N ASP A 63 -13.43 -2.43 7.96
CA ASP A 63 -12.65 -3.36 8.78
C ASP A 63 -11.86 -4.35 7.90
N PHE A 64 -12.43 -4.78 6.76
CA PHE A 64 -11.76 -5.62 5.79
C PHE A 64 -10.64 -4.90 5.03
N GLU A 65 -10.87 -3.67 4.56
CA GLU A 65 -9.84 -2.83 3.92
C GLU A 65 -8.61 -2.68 4.83
N LYS A 66 -8.84 -2.52 6.14
CA LYS A 66 -7.75 -2.44 7.11
C LYS A 66 -6.97 -3.77 7.23
N GLU A 67 -7.65 -4.91 7.23
CA GLU A 67 -6.98 -6.21 7.22
C GLU A 67 -6.13 -6.40 5.94
N MET A 68 -6.61 -5.89 4.81
CA MET A 68 -5.90 -5.92 3.53
C MET A 68 -4.70 -4.97 3.49
N GLU A 69 -4.79 -3.80 4.11
CA GLU A 69 -3.65 -2.89 4.31
C GLU A 69 -2.55 -3.56 5.16
N ASP A 70 -2.93 -4.18 6.29
CA ASP A 70 -1.99 -4.95 7.13
C ASP A 70 -1.33 -6.11 6.34
N GLU A 71 -2.08 -6.80 5.47
CA GLU A 71 -1.53 -7.85 4.61
C GLU A 71 -0.57 -7.28 3.56
N ARG A 72 -0.88 -6.13 2.97
CA ARG A 72 -0.02 -5.46 2.00
C ARG A 72 1.33 -5.10 2.62
N GLU A 73 1.33 -4.51 3.81
CA GLU A 73 2.56 -4.21 4.56
C GLU A 73 3.41 -5.47 4.80
N ARG A 74 2.79 -6.59 5.19
CA ARG A 74 3.51 -7.87 5.38
C ARG A 74 4.16 -8.37 4.10
N ILE A 75 3.47 -8.25 2.97
CA ILE A 75 3.97 -8.67 1.66
C ILE A 75 5.14 -7.79 1.23
N GLU A 76 5.00 -6.46 1.35
CA GLU A 76 6.06 -5.50 1.04
C GLU A 76 7.31 -5.80 1.88
N ASP A 77 7.18 -5.93 3.20
CA ASP A 77 8.29 -6.23 4.11
C ASP A 77 9.01 -7.53 3.73
N PHE A 78 8.25 -8.58 3.41
CA PHE A 78 8.80 -9.86 2.98
C PHE A 78 9.62 -9.72 1.70
N TYR A 79 9.11 -8.99 0.71
CA TYR A 79 9.78 -8.82 -0.57
C TYR A 79 10.99 -7.89 -0.47
N GLN A 80 10.95 -6.85 0.37
CA GLN A 80 12.12 -6.02 0.64
C GLN A 80 13.26 -6.83 1.28
N ASP A 81 12.99 -7.63 2.32
CA ASP A 81 14.01 -8.51 2.92
C ASP A 81 14.57 -9.54 1.91
N LEU A 82 13.72 -10.06 1.02
CA LEU A 82 14.17 -10.95 -0.04
C LEU A 82 15.07 -10.23 -1.05
N LEU A 83 14.71 -9.02 -1.47
CA LEU A 83 15.51 -8.19 -2.37
C LEU A 83 16.87 -7.85 -1.76
N ASP A 84 16.90 -7.42 -0.51
CA ASP A 84 18.14 -7.09 0.22
C ASP A 84 19.10 -8.28 0.24
N ARG A 85 18.59 -9.47 0.58
CA ARG A 85 19.41 -10.70 0.59
C ARG A 85 19.97 -11.05 -0.80
N ILE A 86 19.18 -10.85 -1.86
CA ILE A 86 19.62 -11.10 -3.24
C ILE A 86 20.64 -10.06 -3.68
N GLU A 87 20.44 -8.79 -3.37
CA GLU A 87 21.39 -7.71 -3.67
C GLU A 87 22.73 -7.91 -2.94
N ASP A 88 22.69 -8.30 -1.66
CA ASP A 88 23.89 -8.64 -0.90
C ASP A 88 24.64 -9.83 -1.48
N LYS A 89 23.91 -10.86 -1.93
CA LYS A 89 24.50 -12.02 -2.59
C LYS A 89 25.11 -11.65 -3.94
N LYS A 90 24.43 -10.81 -4.72
CA LYS A 90 24.92 -10.25 -5.98
C LYS A 90 26.23 -9.48 -5.75
N LYS A 91 26.26 -8.58 -4.75
CA LYS A 91 27.44 -7.76 -4.43
C LYS A 91 28.62 -8.59 -3.94
N ARG A 92 28.40 -9.66 -3.18
CA ARG A 92 29.46 -10.59 -2.78
C ARG A 92 30.01 -11.37 -3.98
N THR A 93 29.12 -11.94 -4.77
CA THR A 93 29.50 -12.71 -5.96
C THR A 93 30.26 -11.85 -6.98
N ASP A 94 29.81 -10.62 -7.23
CA ASP A 94 30.50 -9.70 -8.14
C ASP A 94 31.91 -9.36 -7.65
N ARG A 95 32.07 -9.08 -6.34
CA ARG A 95 33.40 -8.82 -5.75
C ARG A 95 34.33 -10.02 -5.81
N ASP A 96 33.81 -11.23 -5.60
CA ASP A 96 34.63 -12.44 -5.64
C ASP A 96 35.07 -12.76 -7.08
N LEU A 97 34.21 -12.51 -8.07
CA LEU A 97 34.56 -12.67 -9.49
C LEU A 97 35.46 -11.55 -10.00
N GLU A 98 35.30 -10.32 -9.50
CA GLU A 98 36.21 -9.20 -9.80
C GLU A 98 37.62 -9.50 -9.32
N ARG A 99 37.80 -9.99 -8.08
CA ARG A 99 39.13 -10.38 -7.60
C ARG A 99 39.76 -11.48 -8.44
N LYS A 100 38.97 -12.49 -8.83
CA LYS A 100 39.47 -13.54 -9.74
C LYS A 100 39.84 -12.98 -11.11
N GLU A 101 39.05 -12.04 -11.62
CA GLU A 101 39.35 -11.38 -12.90
C GLU A 101 40.68 -10.63 -12.81
N ASP A 102 40.89 -9.85 -11.73
CA ASP A 102 42.13 -9.14 -11.47
C ASP A 102 43.32 -10.11 -11.29
N ASP A 103 43.14 -11.21 -10.56
CA ASP A 103 44.19 -12.22 -10.36
C ASP A 103 44.63 -12.86 -11.70
N GLU A 104 43.68 -13.24 -12.56
CA GLU A 104 43.97 -13.84 -13.88
C GLU A 104 44.60 -12.82 -14.85
N ASP A 105 44.23 -11.55 -14.76
CA ASP A 105 44.80 -10.45 -15.56
C ASP A 105 46.25 -10.14 -15.13
N ASN A 106 46.49 -10.07 -13.81
CA ASN A 106 47.84 -9.93 -13.25
C ASN A 106 48.74 -11.11 -13.64
N GLU A 107 48.24 -12.35 -13.52
CA GLU A 107 49.01 -13.54 -13.94
C GLU A 107 49.34 -13.50 -15.44
N TYR A 108 48.42 -13.04 -16.29
CA TYR A 108 48.70 -12.86 -17.72
C TYR A 108 49.80 -11.83 -17.97
N ASP A 109 49.78 -10.70 -17.26
CA ASP A 109 50.81 -9.67 -17.38
C ASP A 109 52.17 -10.14 -16.87
N ASP A 110 52.23 -10.83 -15.73
CA ASP A 110 53.45 -11.44 -15.19
C ASP A 110 54.05 -12.46 -16.17
N MET A 111 53.23 -13.36 -16.72
CA MET A 111 53.67 -14.33 -17.74
C MET A 111 54.21 -13.63 -18.98
N ARG A 112 53.61 -12.50 -19.39
CA ARG A 112 54.08 -11.73 -20.54
C ARG A 112 55.44 -11.08 -20.24
N GLU A 113 55.64 -10.59 -19.03
CA GLU A 113 56.91 -9.99 -18.60
C GLU A 113 58.03 -11.02 -18.48
N ASP A 114 57.70 -12.27 -18.11
CA ASP A 114 58.63 -13.40 -18.00
C ASP A 114 58.92 -14.09 -19.35
N ASP A 115 58.52 -13.50 -20.47
CA ASP A 115 58.68 -14.04 -21.84
C ASP A 115 58.07 -15.45 -22.01
N ALA A 116 56.94 -15.74 -21.33
CA ALA A 116 56.20 -16.99 -21.50
C ALA A 116 55.84 -17.24 -22.98
N ASP A 117 55.69 -18.51 -23.34
CA ASP A 117 55.43 -18.84 -24.73
C ASP A 117 54.01 -18.45 -25.18
N LYS A 118 53.81 -18.43 -26.50
CA LYS A 118 52.55 -17.97 -27.09
C LYS A 118 51.36 -18.85 -26.70
N ASP A 119 51.58 -20.14 -26.50
CA ASP A 119 50.51 -21.10 -26.23
C ASP A 119 50.07 -20.96 -24.76
N GLU A 120 51.01 -20.76 -23.84
CA GLU A 120 50.78 -20.44 -22.44
C GLU A 120 50.01 -19.12 -22.27
N LEU A 121 50.45 -18.04 -22.93
CA LEU A 121 49.73 -16.77 -22.92
C LEU A 121 48.32 -16.89 -23.51
N SER A 122 48.15 -17.71 -24.55
CA SER A 122 46.84 -17.95 -25.16
C SER A 122 45.90 -18.69 -24.22
N LEU A 123 46.41 -19.69 -23.49
CA LEU A 123 45.66 -20.42 -22.49
C LEU A 123 45.24 -19.50 -21.34
N GLN A 124 46.15 -18.68 -20.81
CA GLN A 124 45.85 -17.75 -19.72
C GLN A 124 44.79 -16.72 -20.13
N LYS A 125 44.88 -16.18 -21.35
CA LYS A 125 43.86 -15.29 -21.91
C LYS A 125 42.48 -15.94 -22.02
N LEU A 126 42.41 -17.25 -22.25
CA LEU A 126 41.14 -17.98 -22.25
C LEU A 126 40.55 -18.08 -20.84
N LYS A 127 41.37 -18.32 -19.80
CA LYS A 127 40.91 -18.34 -18.41
C LYS A 127 40.36 -16.98 -17.98
N LEU A 128 41.09 -15.89 -18.25
CA LEU A 128 40.61 -14.52 -17.99
C LEU A 128 39.24 -14.29 -18.65
N LYS A 129 39.10 -14.69 -19.92
CA LYS A 129 37.84 -14.56 -20.65
C LYS A 129 36.72 -15.42 -20.06
N GLU A 130 37.04 -16.59 -19.53
CA GLU A 130 36.09 -17.45 -18.82
C GLU A 130 35.53 -16.76 -17.58
N VAL A 131 36.40 -16.22 -16.72
CA VAL A 131 35.99 -15.46 -15.52
C VAL A 131 35.15 -14.23 -15.89
N GLN A 132 35.54 -13.49 -16.94
CA GLN A 132 34.76 -12.36 -17.45
C GLN A 132 33.35 -12.77 -17.91
N ASN A 133 33.24 -13.92 -18.59
CA ASN A 133 31.93 -14.43 -19.02
C ASN A 133 31.09 -14.88 -17.82
N GLU A 134 31.71 -15.54 -16.84
CA GLU A 134 31.06 -15.93 -15.58
C GLU A 134 30.51 -14.70 -14.84
N ARG A 135 31.31 -13.64 -14.70
CA ARG A 135 30.89 -12.38 -14.05
C ARG A 135 29.70 -11.73 -14.75
N ARG A 136 29.71 -11.69 -16.09
CA ARG A 136 28.56 -11.19 -16.88
C ARG A 136 27.31 -12.05 -16.71
N ALA A 137 27.47 -13.38 -16.72
CA ALA A 137 26.36 -14.30 -16.52
C ALA A 137 25.76 -14.17 -15.11
N ALA A 138 26.60 -14.05 -14.08
CA ALA A 138 26.18 -13.83 -12.70
C ALA A 138 25.38 -12.52 -12.55
N LYS A 139 25.88 -11.41 -13.12
CA LYS A 139 25.15 -10.13 -13.13
C LYS A 139 23.75 -10.29 -13.74
N LYS A 140 23.66 -10.89 -14.92
CA LYS A 140 22.38 -11.15 -15.60
C LYS A 140 21.45 -12.05 -14.80
N TYR A 141 21.99 -13.09 -14.16
CA TYR A 141 21.22 -14.00 -13.30
C TYR A 141 20.56 -13.24 -12.14
N PHE A 142 21.34 -12.46 -11.38
CA PHE A 142 20.80 -11.70 -10.25
C PHE A 142 19.84 -10.59 -10.68
N ASP A 143 20.14 -9.87 -11.77
CA ASP A 143 19.24 -8.85 -12.33
C ASP A 143 17.89 -9.44 -12.74
N THR A 144 17.90 -10.67 -13.25
CA THR A 144 16.66 -11.38 -13.63
C THR A 144 15.88 -11.77 -12.38
N TRP A 145 16.54 -12.27 -11.34
CA TRP A 145 15.90 -12.58 -10.06
C TRP A 145 15.24 -11.38 -9.42
N ILE A 146 15.94 -10.24 -9.36
CA ILE A 146 15.40 -8.99 -8.81
C ILE A 146 14.14 -8.56 -9.57
N LYS A 147 14.13 -8.68 -10.91
CA LYS A 147 12.95 -8.39 -11.73
C LYS A 147 11.78 -9.31 -11.43
N ILE A 148 12.04 -10.62 -11.29
CA ILE A 148 11.01 -11.61 -10.96
C ILE A 148 10.41 -11.31 -9.59
N ILE A 149 11.24 -11.01 -8.60
CA ILE A 149 10.79 -10.68 -7.24
C ILE A 149 9.86 -9.47 -7.25
N LYS A 150 10.28 -8.35 -7.86
CA LYS A 150 9.46 -7.14 -7.99
C LYS A 150 8.16 -7.37 -8.76
N SER A 151 8.21 -8.21 -9.79
CA SER A 151 7.00 -8.57 -10.55
C SER A 151 6.03 -9.41 -9.71
N ARG A 152 6.54 -10.22 -8.78
CA ARG A 152 5.73 -11.07 -7.92
C ARG A 152 5.09 -10.29 -6.78
N GLU A 153 5.85 -9.41 -6.14
CA GLU A 153 5.35 -8.42 -5.18
C GLU A 153 4.15 -7.67 -5.78
N LYS A 154 4.32 -7.08 -6.95
CA LYS A 154 3.23 -6.38 -7.66
C LYS A 154 2.03 -7.28 -7.99
N TYR A 155 2.27 -8.55 -8.32
CA TYR A 155 1.18 -9.48 -8.59
C TYR A 155 0.37 -9.77 -7.33
N GLU A 156 1.04 -9.99 -6.20
CA GLU A 156 0.36 -10.24 -4.92
C GLU A 156 -0.37 -8.99 -4.42
N ASP A 157 0.18 -7.81 -4.65
CA ASP A 157 -0.47 -6.51 -4.45
C ASP A 157 -1.79 -6.39 -5.23
N SER A 158 -1.78 -6.76 -6.52
CA SER A 158 -3.00 -6.80 -7.35
C SER A 158 -4.02 -7.85 -6.91
N LEU A 159 -3.59 -8.93 -6.25
CA LEU A 159 -4.51 -9.90 -5.66
C LEU A 159 -5.20 -9.34 -4.42
N ILE A 160 -4.54 -8.44 -3.66
CA ILE A 160 -5.18 -7.72 -2.57
C ILE A 160 -6.26 -6.79 -3.13
N ASP A 161 -5.93 -5.97 -4.14
CA ASP A 161 -6.92 -5.09 -4.80
C ASP A 161 -8.16 -5.87 -5.27
N LEU A 162 -7.94 -7.06 -5.85
CA LEU A 162 -9.04 -7.91 -6.31
C LEU A 162 -9.90 -8.40 -5.14
N LYS A 163 -9.28 -8.84 -4.03
CA LYS A 163 -10.01 -9.30 -2.85
C LYS A 163 -10.85 -8.20 -2.22
N GLU A 164 -10.34 -6.97 -2.16
CA GLU A 164 -11.09 -5.80 -1.66
C GLU A 164 -12.35 -5.57 -2.49
N VAL A 165 -12.22 -5.55 -3.81
CA VAL A 165 -13.35 -5.35 -4.73
C VAL A 165 -14.34 -6.52 -4.67
N GLU A 166 -13.86 -7.76 -4.61
CA GLU A 166 -14.71 -8.94 -4.47
C GLU A 166 -15.51 -8.89 -3.16
N TYR A 167 -14.86 -8.57 -2.04
CA TYR A 167 -15.52 -8.47 -0.74
C TYR A 167 -16.58 -7.36 -0.71
N GLU A 168 -16.26 -6.17 -1.23
CA GLU A 168 -17.25 -5.09 -1.34
C GLU A 168 -18.44 -5.52 -2.21
N TYR A 169 -18.18 -6.17 -3.35
CA TYR A 169 -19.23 -6.63 -4.24
C TYR A 169 -20.15 -7.66 -3.55
N GLU A 170 -19.58 -8.65 -2.85
CA GLU A 170 -20.34 -9.65 -2.08
C GLU A 170 -21.18 -9.01 -0.97
N LYS A 171 -20.58 -8.08 -0.19
CA LYS A 171 -21.30 -7.39 0.90
C LYS A 171 -22.45 -6.54 0.40
N ARG A 172 -22.38 -6.06 -0.84
CA ARG A 172 -23.47 -5.33 -1.51
C ARG A 172 -24.47 -6.24 -2.24
N GLY A 173 -24.39 -7.56 -2.05
CA GLY A 173 -25.32 -8.54 -2.61
C GLY A 173 -24.99 -8.98 -4.04
N GLY A 174 -23.79 -8.69 -4.51
CA GLY A 174 -23.24 -9.21 -5.77
C GLY A 174 -22.87 -10.69 -5.67
N ASP A 175 -22.91 -11.38 -6.81
CA ASP A 175 -22.52 -12.80 -6.92
C ASP A 175 -21.13 -12.93 -7.59
N THR A 176 -20.13 -13.30 -6.81
CA THR A 176 -18.74 -13.51 -7.26
C THR A 176 -18.48 -14.90 -7.84
N ASP A 177 -19.46 -15.84 -7.80
CA ASP A 177 -19.27 -17.20 -8.34
C ASP A 177 -19.00 -17.21 -9.85
N THR A 178 -19.28 -16.12 -10.56
CA THR A 178 -19.00 -15.96 -12.00
C THR A 178 -17.54 -15.60 -12.33
N ILE A 179 -16.73 -15.15 -11.37
CA ILE A 179 -15.33 -14.70 -11.60
C ILE A 179 -14.31 -15.70 -10.98
N LYS A 180 -14.71 -16.94 -10.71
CA LYS A 180 -13.74 -18.01 -10.37
C LYS A 180 -12.97 -18.44 -11.62
N TRP A 181 -11.88 -17.76 -11.93
CA TRP A 181 -10.93 -18.21 -12.96
C TRP A 181 -10.08 -19.38 -12.46
N TYR A 182 -9.98 -20.39 -13.32
CA TYR A 182 -9.09 -21.56 -13.22
C TYR A 182 -7.61 -21.19 -13.18
#